data_AF-B5ECX7-F1
#
_entry.id   AF-B5ECX7-F1
#
_cell.length_a   1.000
_cell.length_b   1.000
_cell.length_c   1.000
_cell.angle_alpha   90.00
_cell.angle_beta   90.00
_cell.angle_gamma   90.00
#
_symmetry.space_group_name_H-M   'P 1'
#
loop_
_entity.id
_entity.type
_entity.pdbx_description
1 polymer ?
#
loop_
_entity_poly.entity_id
_entity_poly.type
_entity_poly.pdbx_seq_one_letter_code
_entity_poly.pdbx_strand_id
1 'polypeptide(L)'
;MKKLVYLAVLCSMLTFPSFASAAKDAGAATVLSMVFSGSGEWYNRDFKGNFPWGECILGEICCLVKVSSAFDAAAGKTDNDIRLDFWSKP
;
A
#
# COMPACT_ATOMS: atom_id res chain seq x y z
N MET A 1 -41.74 12.22 -23.13
CA MET A 1 -41.43 11.72 -21.77
C MET A 1 -40.52 10.49 -21.78
N LYS A 2 -40.78 9.43 -22.56
CA LYS A 2 -39.92 8.22 -22.61
C LYS A 2 -38.44 8.51 -22.94
N LYS A 3 -38.16 9.43 -23.87
CA LYS A 3 -36.80 9.84 -24.27
C LYS A 3 -35.98 10.50 -23.14
N LEU A 4 -36.63 11.21 -22.21
CA LEU A 4 -35.99 11.83 -21.06
C LEU A 4 -35.66 10.81 -19.97
N VAL A 5 -36.51 9.79 -19.81
CA VAL A 5 -36.25 8.66 -18.89
C VAL A 5 -35.05 7.84 -19.36
N TYR A 6 -34.94 7.57 -20.67
CA TYR A 6 -33.76 6.90 -21.22
C TYR A 6 -32.47 7.70 -21.02
N LEU A 7 -32.52 9.02 -21.19
CA LEU A 7 -31.36 9.89 -20.96
C LEU A 7 -30.93 9.89 -19.49
N ALA A 8 -31.89 9.92 -18.56
CA ALA A 8 -31.62 9.88 -17.12
C ALA A 8 -31.02 8.52 -16.68
N VAL A 9 -31.50 7.41 -17.23
CA VAL A 9 -30.96 6.06 -16.95
C VAL A 9 -29.55 5.89 -17.55
N LEU A 10 -29.30 6.44 -18.74
CA LEU A 10 -27.97 6.41 -19.35
C LEU A 10 -26.97 7.27 -18.57
N CYS A 11 -27.41 8.43 -18.07
CA CYS A 11 -26.56 9.32 -17.26
C CYS A 11 -26.25 8.71 -15.88
N SER A 12 -27.19 8.00 -15.25
CA SER A 12 -26.95 7.36 -13.96
C SER A 12 -26.02 6.14 -14.04
N MET A 13 -25.89 5.51 -15.21
CA MET A 13 -24.92 4.42 -15.44
C MET A 13 -23.48 4.93 -15.61
N LEU A 14 -23.30 6.17 -16.06
CA LEU A 14 -21.98 6.77 -16.29
C LEU A 14 -21.35 7.37 -15.02
N THR A 15 -22.09 7.46 -13.91
CA THR A 15 -21.65 8.07 -12.66
C THR A 15 -21.14 7.08 -11.61
N PHE A 16 -20.99 5.80 -11.93
CA PHE A 16 -20.32 4.85 -11.05
C PHE A 16 -18.82 4.83 -11.39
N PRO A 17 -17.95 5.57 -10.67
CA PRO A 17 -16.53 5.26 -10.72
C PRO A 17 -16.40 3.81 -10.26
N SER A 18 -16.00 2.93 -11.17
CA SER A 18 -15.59 1.59 -10.81
C SER A 18 -14.39 1.75 -9.88
N PHE A 19 -14.61 1.66 -8.57
CA PHE A 19 -13.56 1.50 -7.56
C PHE A 19 -12.96 0.09 -7.64
N ALA A 20 -12.62 -0.36 -8.85
CA ALA A 20 -11.74 -1.48 -9.02
C ALA A 20 -10.36 -1.00 -8.56
N SER A 21 -10.09 -1.11 -7.26
CA SER A 21 -8.75 -0.93 -6.74
C SER A 21 -7.89 -1.98 -7.44
N ALA A 22 -6.98 -1.52 -8.29
CA ALA A 22 -6.02 -2.42 -8.91
C ALA A 22 -5.31 -3.18 -7.79
N ALA A 23 -5.27 -4.51 -7.90
CA ALA A 23 -4.56 -5.33 -6.93
C ALA A 23 -3.13 -4.80 -6.78
N LYS A 24 -2.70 -4.55 -5.55
CA LYS A 24 -1.37 -4.01 -5.25
C LYS A 24 -0.32 -4.97 -5.79
N ASP A 25 0.66 -4.44 -6.51
CA ASP A 25 1.76 -5.25 -7.04
C ASP A 25 2.79 -5.50 -5.93
N ALA A 26 3.00 -6.77 -5.57
CA ALA A 26 3.92 -7.16 -4.51
C ALA A 26 5.37 -6.76 -4.84
N GLY A 27 5.75 -6.79 -6.12
CA GLY A 27 7.06 -6.32 -6.58
C GLY A 27 7.25 -4.82 -6.33
N ALA A 28 6.25 -4.02 -6.69
CA ALA A 28 6.24 -2.58 -6.44
C ALA A 28 6.32 -2.26 -4.95
N ALA A 29 5.54 -2.96 -4.10
CA ALA A 29 5.60 -2.81 -2.65
C ALA A 29 7.01 -3.12 -2.11
N THR A 30 7.61 -4.23 -2.57
CA THR A 30 8.97 -4.65 -2.17
C THR A 30 10.01 -3.60 -2.57
N VAL A 31 9.97 -3.15 -3.84
CA VAL A 31 10.91 -2.14 -4.35
C VAL A 31 10.76 -0.83 -3.58
N LEU A 32 9.54 -0.43 -3.26
CA LEU A 32 9.30 0.76 -2.43
C LEU A 32 9.99 0.63 -1.07
N SER A 33 9.77 -0.48 -0.34
CA SER A 33 10.42 -0.72 0.95
C SER A 33 11.94 -0.88 0.87
N MET A 34 12.47 -1.33 -0.27
CA MET A 34 13.93 -1.35 -0.50
C MET A 34 14.54 0.05 -0.73
N VAL A 35 13.76 1.01 -1.25
CA VAL A 35 14.22 2.40 -1.39
C VAL A 35 13.99 3.18 -0.11
N PHE A 36 12.81 3.05 0.47
CA PHE A 36 12.38 3.69 1.71
C PHE A 36 11.68 2.67 2.60
N SER A 37 12.36 2.21 3.66
CA SER A 37 11.80 1.22 4.59
C SER A 37 10.45 1.70 5.17
N GLY A 38 9.48 0.78 5.22
CA GLY A 38 8.08 0.96 5.62
C GLY A 38 7.15 1.42 4.49
N SER A 39 7.71 1.91 3.38
CA SER A 39 6.89 2.56 2.35
C SER A 39 6.04 1.58 1.54
N GLY A 40 6.47 0.33 1.39
CA GLY A 40 5.67 -0.72 0.75
C GLY A 40 4.42 -1.08 1.54
N GLU A 41 4.50 -1.11 2.86
CA GLU A 41 3.37 -1.28 3.78
C GLU A 41 2.44 -0.06 3.73
N TRP A 42 3.02 1.15 3.62
CA TRP A 42 2.28 2.38 3.35
C TRP A 42 1.55 2.33 2.00
N TYR A 43 2.19 1.80 0.94
CA TYR A 43 1.58 1.57 -0.37
C TYR A 43 0.45 0.54 -0.30
N ASN A 44 0.63 -0.56 0.41
CA ASN A 44 -0.37 -1.61 0.59
C ASN A 44 -1.65 -1.09 1.27
N ARG A 45 -1.53 -0.08 2.15
CA ARG A 45 -2.68 0.60 2.76
C ARG A 45 -3.18 1.84 2.01
N ASP A 46 -2.92 1.92 0.70
CA ASP A 46 -3.31 3.04 -0.16
C ASP A 46 -2.76 4.39 0.30
N PHE A 47 -1.54 4.40 0.82
CA PHE A 47 -0.86 5.59 1.34
C PHE A 47 -1.66 6.31 2.44
N LYS A 48 -2.56 5.60 3.13
CA LYS A 48 -3.33 6.15 4.26
C LYS A 48 -2.46 6.28 5.51
N GLY A 49 -2.78 7.27 6.33
CA GLY A 49 -2.04 7.57 7.55
C GLY A 49 -0.71 8.27 7.27
N ASN A 50 0.18 8.25 8.26
CA ASN A 50 1.47 8.93 8.18
C ASN A 50 2.50 8.10 7.42
N PHE A 51 3.45 8.81 6.81
CA PHE A 51 4.66 8.20 6.27
C PHE A 51 5.46 7.53 7.41
N PRO A 52 6.03 6.33 7.20
CA PRO A 52 6.71 5.55 8.23
C PRO A 52 8.13 6.06 8.49
N TRP A 53 8.24 7.30 8.98
CA TRP A 53 9.52 7.96 9.25
C TRP A 53 10.43 7.15 10.19
N GLY A 54 9.84 6.54 11.22
CA GLY A 54 10.60 5.75 12.20
C GLY A 54 11.27 4.53 11.53
N GLU A 55 10.52 3.77 10.76
CA GLU A 55 11.04 2.61 10.04
C GLU A 55 12.03 3.00 8.95
N CYS A 56 11.77 4.10 8.24
CA CYS A 56 12.68 4.64 7.24
C CYS A 56 14.05 5.02 7.85
N ILE A 57 14.07 5.76 8.96
CA ILE A 57 15.31 6.15 9.65
C ILE A 57 16.03 4.90 10.18
N LEU A 58 15.30 3.99 10.81
CA LEU A 58 15.89 2.77 11.36
C LEU A 58 16.40 1.83 10.28
N GLY A 59 15.75 1.75 9.11
CA GLY A 59 16.19 0.93 8.00
C GLY A 59 17.46 1.45 7.31
N GLU A 60 17.69 2.76 7.31
CA GLU A 60 18.97 3.33 6.85
C GLU A 60 20.12 3.08 7.83
N ILE A 61 19.82 2.97 9.12
CA ILE A 61 20.81 2.66 10.16
C ILE A 61 21.05 1.14 10.27
N CYS A 62 19.99 0.35 10.12
CA CYS A 62 19.96 -1.09 10.33
C CYS A 62 19.39 -1.78 9.09
N CYS A 63 20.27 -2.38 8.29
CA CYS A 63 19.89 -3.11 7.09
C CYS A 63 18.90 -4.26 7.35
N LEU A 64 18.86 -4.79 8.58
CA LEU A 64 17.95 -5.84 8.98
C LEU A 64 16.50 -5.37 9.01
N VAL A 65 16.26 -4.12 9.44
CA VAL A 65 14.95 -3.47 9.41
C VAL A 65 14.53 -3.16 7.98
N LYS A 66 15.49 -2.77 7.13
CA LYS A 66 15.23 -2.55 5.70
C LYS A 66 14.79 -3.82 4.99
N VAL A 67 15.46 -4.93 5.27
CA VAL A 67 15.12 -6.24 4.72
C VAL A 67 13.78 -6.74 5.29
N SER A 68 13.54 -6.62 6.60
CA SER A 68 12.26 -7.03 7.19
C SER A 68 11.09 -6.26 6.59
N SER A 69 11.25 -4.96 6.38
CA SER A 69 10.23 -4.13 5.74
C SER A 69 9.96 -4.55 4.29
N ALA A 70 10.99 -4.89 3.52
CA ALA A 70 10.79 -5.40 2.17
C ALA A 70 9.98 -6.71 2.15
N PHE A 71 10.22 -7.61 3.11
CA PHE A 71 9.45 -8.85 3.26
C PHE A 71 8.01 -8.62 3.72
N ASP A 72 7.81 -7.73 4.70
CA ASP A 72 6.48 -7.39 5.20
C ASP A 72 5.64 -6.71 4.11
N ALA A 73 6.25 -5.83 3.32
CA ALA A 73 5.64 -5.24 2.13
C ALA A 73 5.28 -6.29 1.06
N ALA A 74 6.18 -7.23 0.77
CA ALA A 74 5.94 -8.32 -0.18
C ALA A 74 4.81 -9.25 0.27
N ALA A 75 4.67 -9.45 1.58
CA ALA A 75 3.58 -10.22 2.20
C ALA A 75 2.24 -9.48 2.24
N GLY A 76 2.20 -8.22 1.78
CA GLY A 76 0.97 -7.42 1.74
C GLY A 76 0.60 -6.82 3.10
N LYS A 77 1.52 -6.74 4.07
CA LYS A 77 1.23 -6.11 5.36
C LYS A 77 0.91 -4.64 5.22
N THR A 78 0.12 -4.14 6.17
CA THR A 78 -0.40 -2.77 6.21
C THR A 78 -0.21 -2.08 7.56
N ASP A 79 0.39 -2.76 8.54
CA ASP A 79 0.62 -2.22 9.88
C ASP A 79 1.76 -1.17 9.89
N ASN A 80 2.05 -0.62 11.08
CA ASN A 80 3.14 0.33 11.31
C ASN A 80 4.16 -0.23 12.30
N ASP A 81 4.13 -1.55 12.52
CA ASP A 81 4.91 -2.18 13.58
C ASP A 81 6.32 -2.45 13.06
N ILE A 82 7.28 -1.72 13.62
CA ILE A 82 8.69 -1.86 13.25
C ILE A 82 9.20 -3.19 13.81
N ARG A 83 9.45 -4.15 12.91
CA ARG A 83 9.99 -5.46 13.29
C ARG A 83 11.49 -5.42 13.54
N LEU A 84 11.85 -5.11 14.78
CA LEU A 84 13.23 -5.24 15.27
C LEU A 84 13.59 -6.71 15.58
N ASP A 85 12.61 -7.59 15.68
CA ASP A 85 12.75 -9.00 16.06
C ASP A 85 12.94 -9.94 14.87
N PHE A 86 12.99 -9.43 13.64
CA PHE A 86 13.03 -10.23 12.41
C PHE A 86 14.13 -11.30 12.40
N TRP A 87 15.23 -11.15 13.13
CA TRP A 87 16.29 -12.17 13.18
C TRP A 87 16.24 -13.10 14.39
N SER A 88 15.55 -12.71 15.45
CA SER A 88 15.28 -13.60 16.58
C SER A 88 14.02 -14.44 16.36
N LYS A 89 13.08 -13.94 15.53
CA LYS A 89 11.86 -14.59 15.07
C LYS A 89 11.50 -14.12 13.64
N PRO A 90 12.13 -14.68 12.60
CA PRO A 90 11.86 -14.33 11.20
C PRO A 90 10.41 -14.62 10.79
#